data_AF-A0A2S7SRG5-F1
#
_entry.id   AF-A0A2S7SRG5-F1
#
_cell.length_a   1.000
_cell.length_b   1.000
_cell.length_c   1.000
_cell.angle_alpha   90.00
_cell.angle_beta   90.00
_cell.angle_gamma   90.00
#
_symmetry.space_group_name_H-M   'P 1'
#
loop_
_entity.id
_entity.type
_entity.pdbx_description
1 polymer ?
#
loop_
_entity_poly.entity_id
_entity_poly.type
_entity_poly.pdbx_seq_one_letter_code
_entity_poly.pdbx_strand_id
1 'polypeptide(L)'
;MKKIEVFNSNPKAEVLYFTECGTGFKKEQDAKTQASALKKAGKGTGKVETVTRAQAIAAAEAKSGSESKEVVLTPREQAEKNLGEKRLALESAKAAVGTATANLEQATANKAGLLPDATGPQKTAATNAVKKATTALETAIAAVPVAEGEVKAAEEALAAV
;
A
#
# COMPACT_ATOMS: atom_id res chain seq x y z
N MET A 1 54.43 -4.86 3.25
CA MET A 1 54.01 -4.47 4.62
C MET A 1 54.29 -2.96 4.72
N LYS A 2 53.33 -2.06 4.94
CA LYS A 2 52.34 -2.01 6.01
C LYS A 2 51.00 -1.48 5.47
N LYS A 3 49.90 -1.98 6.05
CA LYS A 3 48.51 -1.55 5.82
C LYS A 3 48.31 -0.12 6.32
N ILE A 4 47.50 0.66 5.62
CA ILE A 4 46.91 1.88 6.15
C ILE A 4 45.48 1.51 6.57
N GLU A 5 45.24 1.59 7.88
CA GLU A 5 43.94 1.43 8.50
C GLU A 5 43.13 2.70 8.25
N VAL A 6 41.95 2.56 7.64
CA VAL A 6 40.92 3.61 7.67
C VAL A 6 39.80 3.09 8.54
N PHE A 7 39.73 3.65 9.74
CA PHE A 7 38.58 3.54 10.65
C PHE A 7 37.41 4.30 10.02
N ASN A 8 36.32 3.59 9.73
CA ASN A 8 35.02 4.25 9.59
C ASN A 8 34.10 3.69 10.67
N SER A 9 34.05 4.43 11.77
CA SER A 9 33.19 4.21 12.92
C SER A 9 31.80 4.77 12.65
N ASN A 10 30.84 3.91 12.29
CA ASN A 10 29.53 3.92 12.96
C ASN A 10 28.74 2.62 12.65
N PRO A 11 28.63 1.70 13.61
CA PRO A 11 27.77 0.54 13.52
C PRO A 11 26.35 0.96 13.91
N LYS A 12 25.50 1.28 12.91
CA LYS A 12 24.02 1.35 12.99
C LYS A 12 23.47 1.86 11.65
N ALA A 13 23.50 1.00 10.65
CA ALA A 13 22.55 1.06 9.55
C ALA A 13 21.83 -0.28 9.55
N GLU A 14 21.00 -0.49 10.57
CA GLU A 14 20.06 -1.60 10.58
C GLU A 14 19.09 -1.40 9.42
N VAL A 15 19.27 -2.28 8.44
CA VAL A 15 18.36 -2.53 7.35
C VAL A 15 17.09 -3.11 7.96
N LEU A 16 16.06 -2.28 8.15
CA LEU A 16 14.72 -2.75 8.51
C LEU A 16 13.88 -2.84 7.24
N TYR A 17 13.80 -4.06 6.73
CA TYR A 17 12.83 -4.49 5.74
C TYR A 17 11.43 -4.40 6.34
N PHE A 18 10.54 -3.68 5.67
CA PHE A 18 9.11 -3.72 5.96
C PHE A 18 8.51 -4.96 5.30
N THR A 19 8.11 -5.93 6.10
CA THR A 19 7.08 -6.92 5.75
C THR A 19 5.75 -6.54 6.40
N GLU A 20 4.70 -6.78 5.63
CA GLU A 20 3.33 -6.28 5.75
C GLU A 20 2.59 -6.64 7.04
N CYS A 21 1.45 -5.96 7.21
CA CYS A 21 0.22 -6.45 7.82
C CYS A 21 0.31 -7.18 9.18
N GLY A 22 -0.22 -6.50 10.19
CA GLY A 22 -1.16 -7.14 11.10
C GLY A 22 -0.70 -7.28 12.54
N THR A 23 -1.47 -6.63 13.41
CA THR A 23 -1.85 -7.15 14.74
C THR A 23 -0.73 -7.52 15.70
N GLY A 24 -0.56 -6.66 16.71
CA GLY A 24 -0.56 -7.01 18.12
C GLY A 24 -0.01 -8.36 18.59
N PHE A 25 0.84 -8.24 19.61
CA PHE A 25 1.11 -9.24 20.66
C PHE A 25 2.01 -10.43 20.30
N LYS A 26 3.27 -10.30 20.75
CA LYS A 26 3.86 -11.36 21.59
C LYS A 26 4.32 -10.77 22.91
N LYS A 27 3.78 -11.35 23.97
CA LYS A 27 4.42 -11.90 25.18
C LYS A 27 3.22 -12.36 26.02
N GLU A 28 2.92 -13.65 26.07
CA GLU A 28 3.52 -14.52 27.06
C GLU A 28 3.25 -16.01 26.76
N GLN A 29 4.25 -16.82 27.10
CA GLN A 29 4.20 -18.20 27.57
C GLN A 29 3.82 -19.37 26.63
N ASP A 30 4.90 -20.07 26.30
CA ASP A 30 5.11 -21.50 26.56
C ASP A 30 4.33 -22.55 25.75
N ALA A 31 5.12 -23.22 24.93
CA ALA A 31 4.90 -24.54 24.40
C ALA A 31 4.69 -25.57 25.53
N LYS A 32 3.68 -26.44 25.38
CA LYS A 32 3.83 -27.90 25.58
C LYS A 32 2.55 -28.68 25.25
N THR A 33 2.72 -29.60 24.29
CA THR A 33 2.28 -31.01 24.37
C THR A 33 0.89 -31.40 23.86
N GLN A 34 0.96 -32.05 22.68
CA GLN A 34 0.29 -33.28 22.23
C GLN A 34 -1.24 -33.41 22.26
N ALA A 35 -1.78 -33.50 21.04
CA ALA A 35 -2.52 -34.66 20.55
C ALA A 35 -2.97 -35.71 21.60
N SER A 36 -4.28 -35.85 21.79
CA SER A 36 -5.01 -37.06 21.37
C SER A 36 -6.45 -37.06 21.87
N ALA A 37 -7.23 -37.86 21.15
CA ALA A 37 -8.53 -38.43 21.53
C ALA A 37 -9.76 -37.54 21.32
N LEU A 38 -10.34 -37.73 20.13
CA LEU A 38 -11.65 -38.34 19.94
C LEU A 38 -12.68 -38.25 21.10
N LYS A 39 -13.91 -38.00 20.65
CA LYS A 39 -15.20 -38.14 21.34
C LYS A 39 -15.63 -36.95 22.19
N LYS A 40 -16.50 -36.13 21.59
CA LYS A 40 -17.93 -36.42 21.69
C LYS A 40 -18.70 -35.80 20.52
N ALA A 41 -19.42 -36.68 19.83
CA ALA A 41 -20.43 -36.34 18.86
C ALA A 41 -21.47 -35.39 19.47
N GLY A 42 -21.88 -34.40 18.68
CA GLY A 42 -22.85 -33.39 19.11
C GLY A 42 -23.40 -32.55 17.96
N LYS A 43 -23.94 -33.23 16.94
CA LYS A 43 -25.16 -32.83 16.21
C LYS A 43 -25.10 -31.52 15.39
N GLY A 44 -25.10 -31.66 14.06
CA GLY A 44 -25.70 -30.64 13.18
C GLY A 44 -24.91 -30.23 11.95
N THR A 45 -25.04 -31.03 10.89
CA THR A 45 -25.15 -30.60 9.47
C THR A 45 -24.00 -29.80 8.82
N GLY A 46 -23.29 -30.44 7.88
CA GLY A 46 -23.14 -29.83 6.55
C GLY A 46 -21.76 -29.41 6.03
N LYS A 47 -20.64 -29.91 6.55
CA LYS A 47 -19.30 -29.55 6.00
C LYS A 47 -18.34 -30.74 5.91
N VAL A 48 -18.65 -31.73 5.07
CA VAL A 48 -17.79 -32.93 4.87
C VAL A 48 -17.15 -33.01 3.47
N GLU A 49 -17.40 -32.07 2.55
CA GLU A 49 -16.88 -32.21 1.16
C GLU A 49 -15.80 -31.24 0.71
N THR A 50 -15.21 -30.42 1.59
CA THR A 50 -14.23 -29.39 1.15
C THR A 50 -12.84 -29.48 1.80
N VAL A 51 -12.49 -30.59 2.45
CA VAL A 51 -11.19 -30.75 3.15
C VAL A 51 -10.26 -31.77 2.46
N THR A 52 -10.44 -32.05 1.17
CA THR A 52 -9.51 -32.92 0.42
C THR A 52 -8.81 -32.25 -0.76
N ARG A 53 -9.01 -30.94 -1.00
CA ARG A 53 -8.23 -30.19 -2.01
C ARG A 53 -7.09 -29.36 -1.46
N ALA A 54 -7.17 -28.94 -0.19
CA ALA A 54 -6.17 -28.04 0.41
C ALA A 54 -4.90 -28.76 0.89
N GLN A 55 -4.93 -30.07 1.11
CA GLN A 55 -3.78 -30.82 1.63
C GLN A 55 -2.90 -31.45 0.53
N ALA A 56 -3.33 -31.46 -0.73
CA ALA A 56 -2.51 -31.97 -1.84
C ALA A 56 -1.51 -30.93 -2.39
N ILE A 57 -1.71 -29.63 -2.10
CA ILE A 57 -0.84 -28.56 -2.63
C ILE A 57 0.39 -28.34 -1.72
N ALA A 58 0.26 -28.56 -0.41
CA ALA A 58 1.34 -28.36 0.55
C ALA A 58 2.49 -29.39 0.47
N ALA A 59 2.29 -30.53 -0.22
CA ALA A 59 3.33 -31.54 -0.41
C ALA A 59 4.03 -31.46 -1.79
N ALA A 60 3.56 -30.60 -2.70
CA ALA A 60 4.15 -30.44 -4.03
C ALA A 60 5.24 -29.35 -4.09
N GLU A 61 5.26 -28.40 -3.16
CA GLU A 61 6.21 -27.27 -3.17
C GLU A 61 7.55 -27.56 -2.49
N ALA A 62 7.74 -28.74 -1.89
CA ALA A 62 9.03 -29.16 -1.32
C ALA A 62 10.00 -29.74 -2.37
N LYS A 63 9.66 -29.68 -3.66
CA LYS A 63 10.47 -30.23 -4.76
C LYS A 63 10.75 -29.27 -5.92
N SER A 64 10.59 -27.97 -5.69
CA SER A 64 11.03 -26.94 -6.64
C SER A 64 12.22 -26.19 -6.03
N GLY A 65 13.43 -26.61 -6.40
CA GLY A 65 14.64 -25.82 -6.19
C GLY A 65 14.57 -24.56 -7.05
N SER A 66 13.75 -23.60 -6.65
CA SER A 66 13.65 -22.30 -7.30
C SER A 66 14.84 -21.47 -6.86
N GLU A 67 15.96 -21.60 -7.59
CA GLU A 67 17.03 -20.61 -7.61
C GLU A 67 16.37 -19.23 -7.70
N SER A 68 16.44 -18.47 -6.60
CA SER A 68 16.09 -17.05 -6.62
C SER A 68 17.16 -16.37 -7.46
N LYS A 69 16.97 -16.33 -8.78
CA LYS A 69 17.78 -15.54 -9.69
C LYS A 69 17.61 -14.08 -9.29
N GLU A 70 18.61 -13.57 -8.58
CA GLU A 70 18.77 -12.15 -8.29
C GLU A 70 18.97 -11.44 -9.65
N VAL A 71 17.89 -10.87 -10.18
CA VAL A 71 17.94 -10.10 -11.42
C VAL A 71 18.61 -8.77 -11.10
N VAL A 72 19.94 -8.71 -11.29
CA VAL A 72 20.71 -7.46 -11.19
C VAL A 72 20.33 -6.60 -12.39
N LEU A 73 19.49 -5.59 -12.15
CA LEU A 73 19.13 -4.61 -13.19
C LEU A 73 20.34 -3.76 -13.53
N THR A 74 20.57 -3.57 -14.82
CA THR A 74 21.53 -2.59 -15.34
C THR A 74 21.11 -1.17 -14.91
N PRO A 75 22.04 -0.21 -14.85
CA PRO A 75 21.71 1.18 -14.53
C PRO A 75 20.60 1.77 -15.41
N ARG A 76 20.54 1.34 -16.68
CA ARG A 76 19.49 1.70 -17.63
C ARG A 76 18.14 1.11 -17.23
N GLU A 77 18.07 -0.18 -16.94
CA GLU A 77 16.83 -0.84 -16.51
C GLU A 77 16.30 -0.26 -15.19
N GLN A 78 17.19 0.13 -14.27
CA GLN A 78 16.79 0.83 -13.04
C GLN A 78 16.24 2.23 -13.35
N ALA A 79 16.82 2.97 -14.29
CA ALA A 79 16.32 4.27 -14.72
C ALA A 79 14.95 4.16 -15.42
N GLU A 80 14.77 3.16 -16.29
CA GLU A 80 13.48 2.87 -16.94
C GLU A 80 12.40 2.47 -15.93
N LYS A 81 12.74 1.66 -14.92
CA LYS A 81 11.84 1.31 -13.81
C LYS A 81 11.42 2.56 -13.02
N ASN A 82 12.39 3.41 -12.64
CA ASN A 82 12.11 4.65 -11.90
C ASN A 82 11.20 5.58 -12.71
N LEU A 83 11.42 5.71 -14.02
CA LEU A 83 10.55 6.48 -14.90
C LEU A 83 9.12 5.92 -14.93
N GLY A 84 8.98 4.60 -15.00
CA GLY A 84 7.68 3.92 -14.91
C GLY A 84 6.93 4.25 -13.62
N GLU A 85 7.62 4.17 -12.47
CA GLU A 85 7.06 4.51 -11.16
C GLU A 85 6.63 5.99 -11.09
N LYS A 86 7.44 6.91 -11.61
CA LYS A 86 7.09 8.34 -11.64
C LYS A 86 5.90 8.64 -12.56
N ARG A 87 5.79 7.96 -13.69
CA ARG A 87 4.62 8.08 -14.59
C ARG A 87 3.35 7.54 -13.93
N LEU A 88 3.43 6.42 -13.22
CA LEU A 88 2.32 5.87 -12.45
C LEU A 88 1.87 6.84 -11.34
N ALA A 89 2.83 7.47 -10.65
CA ALA A 89 2.55 8.48 -9.65
C ALA A 89 1.85 9.70 -10.24
N LEU A 90 2.28 10.17 -11.43
CA LEU A 90 1.61 11.25 -12.16
C LEU A 90 0.18 10.88 -12.57
N GLU A 91 -0.03 9.69 -13.10
CA GLU A 91 -1.36 9.20 -13.46
C GLU A 91 -2.28 9.15 -12.23
N SER A 92 -1.76 8.63 -11.11
CA SER A 92 -2.47 8.57 -9.84
C SER A 92 -2.82 9.98 -9.32
N ALA A 93 -1.91 10.95 -9.44
CA ALA A 93 -2.17 12.34 -9.08
C ALA A 93 -3.28 12.97 -9.94
N LYS A 94 -3.32 12.68 -11.25
CA LYS A 94 -4.39 13.12 -12.14
C LYS A 94 -5.73 12.49 -11.78
N ALA A 95 -5.75 11.19 -11.45
CA ALA A 95 -6.96 10.51 -10.98
C ALA A 95 -7.46 11.09 -9.63
N ALA A 96 -6.54 11.49 -8.74
CA ALA A 96 -6.87 12.16 -7.49
C ALA A 96 -7.57 13.52 -7.73
N VAL A 97 -7.14 14.29 -8.75
CA VAL A 97 -7.84 15.53 -9.14
C VAL A 97 -9.26 15.24 -9.62
N GLY A 98 -9.46 14.22 -10.46
CA GLY A 98 -10.79 13.83 -10.95
C GLY A 98 -11.73 13.43 -9.82
N THR A 99 -11.26 12.61 -8.89
CA THR A 99 -12.04 12.20 -7.70
C THR A 99 -12.33 13.36 -6.75
N ALA A 100 -11.37 14.26 -6.52
CA ALA A 100 -11.59 15.46 -5.70
C ALA A 100 -12.61 16.42 -6.35
N THR A 101 -12.60 16.53 -7.69
CA THR A 101 -13.57 17.32 -8.45
C THR A 101 -14.98 16.75 -8.28
N ALA A 102 -15.17 15.45 -8.47
CA ALA A 102 -16.46 14.79 -8.26
C ALA A 102 -16.98 14.96 -6.82
N ASN A 103 -16.10 14.89 -5.82
CA ASN A 103 -16.45 15.13 -4.42
C ASN A 103 -16.91 16.57 -4.17
N LEU A 104 -16.28 17.56 -4.81
CA LEU A 104 -16.69 18.96 -4.72
C LEU A 104 -18.06 19.19 -5.38
N GLU A 105 -18.29 18.60 -6.55
CA GLU A 105 -19.59 18.65 -7.24
C GLU A 105 -20.69 18.04 -6.37
N GLN A 106 -20.46 16.86 -5.80
CA GLN A 106 -21.41 16.22 -4.89
C GLN A 106 -21.68 17.06 -3.63
N ALA A 107 -20.63 17.62 -3.01
CA ALA A 107 -20.80 18.48 -1.84
C ALA A 107 -21.59 19.77 -2.18
N THR A 108 -21.39 20.31 -3.38
CA THR A 108 -22.09 21.49 -3.87
C THR A 108 -23.56 21.18 -4.16
N ALA A 109 -23.85 20.04 -4.80
CA ALA A 109 -25.20 19.56 -5.03
C ALA A 109 -25.95 19.33 -3.70
N ASN A 110 -25.30 18.70 -2.72
CA ASN A 110 -25.86 18.48 -1.39
C ASN A 110 -26.19 19.80 -0.68
N LYS A 111 -25.34 20.83 -0.83
CA LYS A 111 -25.59 22.15 -0.27
C LYS A 111 -26.76 22.86 -0.96
N ALA A 112 -26.84 22.77 -2.29
CA ALA A 112 -27.91 23.39 -3.08
C ALA A 112 -29.26 22.69 -2.89
N GLY A 113 -29.26 21.37 -2.64
CA GLY A 113 -30.46 20.58 -2.37
C GLY A 113 -31.04 20.75 -0.96
N LEU A 114 -30.44 21.58 -0.11
CA LEU A 114 -31.02 21.88 1.20
C LEU A 114 -32.31 22.70 1.03
N LEU A 115 -33.39 22.20 1.63
CA LEU A 115 -34.66 22.93 1.68
C LEU A 115 -34.50 24.26 2.46
N PRO A 116 -35.35 25.28 2.20
CA PRO A 116 -35.26 26.58 2.88
C PRO A 116 -35.35 26.47 4.41
N ASP A 117 -36.15 25.53 4.91
CA ASP A 117 -36.39 25.21 6.32
C ASP A 117 -35.31 24.30 6.94
N ALA A 118 -34.28 23.90 6.17
CA ALA A 118 -33.18 23.12 6.70
C ALA A 118 -32.57 23.80 7.93
N THR A 119 -32.37 22.99 8.97
CA THR A 119 -31.89 23.44 10.28
C THR A 119 -30.49 24.05 10.16
N GLY A 120 -30.15 24.97 11.08
CA GLY A 120 -28.82 25.59 11.14
C GLY A 120 -27.65 24.57 11.10
N PRO A 121 -27.72 23.47 11.86
CA PRO A 121 -26.71 22.40 11.79
C PRO A 121 -26.55 21.77 10.40
N GLN A 122 -27.63 21.53 9.66
CA GLN A 122 -27.57 20.96 8.30
C GLN A 122 -26.90 21.92 7.31
N LYS A 123 -27.27 23.21 7.36
CA LYS A 123 -26.64 24.26 6.53
C LYS A 123 -25.15 24.41 6.83
N THR A 124 -24.78 24.32 8.10
CA THR A 124 -23.38 24.39 8.56
C THR A 124 -22.59 23.17 8.10
N ALA A 125 -23.14 21.96 8.24
CA ALA A 125 -22.50 20.73 7.81
C ALA A 125 -22.24 20.70 6.29
N ALA A 126 -23.22 21.08 5.47
CA ALA A 126 -23.06 21.17 4.02
C ALA A 126 -22.00 22.21 3.62
N THR A 127 -21.97 23.36 4.31
CA THR A 127 -20.94 24.39 4.07
C THR A 127 -19.54 23.88 4.42
N ASN A 128 -19.39 23.15 5.53
CA ASN A 128 -18.11 22.57 5.93
C ASN A 128 -17.68 21.44 4.98
N ALA A 129 -18.62 20.66 4.45
CA ALA A 129 -18.31 19.63 3.45
C ALA A 129 -17.75 20.24 2.16
N VAL A 130 -18.36 21.32 1.65
CA VAL A 130 -17.84 22.06 0.47
C VAL A 130 -16.44 22.61 0.73
N LYS A 131 -16.20 23.22 1.91
CA LYS A 131 -14.86 23.71 2.27
C LYS A 131 -13.81 22.60 2.27
N LYS A 132 -14.11 21.45 2.88
CA LYS A 132 -13.20 20.29 2.89
C LYS A 132 -12.93 19.76 1.49
N ALA A 133 -13.95 19.65 0.65
CA ALA A 133 -13.80 19.20 -0.73
C ALA A 133 -12.96 20.19 -1.57
N THR A 134 -13.13 21.49 -1.33
CA THR A 134 -12.33 22.54 -1.99
C THR A 134 -10.86 22.42 -1.62
N THR A 135 -10.54 22.31 -0.33
CA THR A 135 -9.15 22.14 0.14
C THR A 135 -8.52 20.84 -0.39
N ALA A 136 -9.30 19.75 -0.47
CA ALA A 136 -8.82 18.50 -1.06
C ALA A 136 -8.50 18.65 -2.56
N LEU A 137 -9.35 19.36 -3.31
CA LEU A 137 -9.11 19.66 -4.72
C LEU A 137 -7.88 20.53 -4.92
N GLU A 138 -7.71 21.59 -4.13
CA GLU A 138 -6.53 22.46 -4.17
C GLU A 138 -5.24 21.66 -3.92
N THR A 139 -5.25 20.76 -2.94
CA THR A 139 -4.12 19.89 -2.62
C THR A 139 -3.81 18.93 -3.77
N ALA A 140 -4.84 18.32 -4.37
CA ALA A 140 -4.67 17.41 -5.51
C ALA A 140 -4.10 18.14 -6.74
N ILE A 141 -4.57 19.35 -7.03
CA ILE A 141 -4.08 20.17 -8.14
C ILE A 141 -2.61 20.56 -7.91
N ALA A 142 -2.24 20.93 -6.68
CA ALA A 142 -0.86 21.27 -6.33
C ALA A 142 0.11 20.08 -6.47
N ALA A 143 -0.38 18.84 -6.33
CA ALA A 143 0.45 17.63 -6.45
C ALA A 143 0.78 17.26 -7.91
N VAL A 144 -0.07 17.61 -8.88
CA VAL A 144 0.16 17.33 -10.32
C VAL A 144 1.48 17.92 -10.83
N PRO A 145 1.79 19.24 -10.68
CA PRO A 145 3.03 19.81 -11.20
C PRO A 145 4.28 19.24 -10.51
N VAL A 146 4.17 18.80 -9.24
CA VAL A 146 5.27 18.10 -8.54
C VAL A 146 5.53 16.75 -9.21
N ALA A 147 4.49 15.95 -9.43
CA ALA A 147 4.62 14.66 -10.11
C ALA A 147 5.10 14.81 -11.57
N GLU A 148 4.67 15.85 -12.29
CA GLU A 148 5.18 16.16 -13.64
C GLU A 148 6.66 16.54 -13.62
N GLY A 149 7.10 17.28 -12.61
CA GLY A 149 8.52 17.60 -12.39
C GLY A 149 9.34 16.33 -12.11
N GLU A 150 8.82 15.41 -11.32
CA GLU A 150 9.48 14.13 -11.04
C GLU A 150 9.61 13.23 -12.28
N VAL A 151 8.59 13.21 -13.15
CA VAL A 151 8.67 12.50 -14.44
C VAL A 151 9.76 13.10 -15.32
N LYS A 152 9.82 14.44 -15.46
CA LYS A 152 10.88 15.09 -16.24
C LYS A 152 12.27 14.77 -15.71
N ALA A 153 12.46 14.83 -14.39
CA ALA A 153 13.73 14.45 -13.76
C ALA A 153 14.11 12.98 -14.02
N ALA A 154 13.14 12.06 -14.01
CA ALA A 154 13.36 10.66 -14.34
C ALA A 154 13.67 10.43 -15.84
N GLU A 155 13.06 11.20 -16.74
CA GLU A 155 13.36 11.18 -18.18
C GLU A 155 14.78 11.70 -18.46
N GLU A 156 15.18 12.77 -17.79
CA GLU A 156 16.55 13.31 -17.87
C GLU A 156 17.59 12.32 -17.33
N ALA A 157 17.28 11.64 -16.21
CA ALA A 157 18.15 10.61 -15.64
C ALA A 157 18.30 9.40 -16.58
N LEU A 158 17.25 9.01 -17.31
CA LEU A 158 17.33 7.94 -18.31
C LEU A 158 18.18 8.35 -19.53
N ALA A 159 18.10 9.61 -19.97
CA ALA A 159 18.90 10.10 -21.09
C ALA A 159 20.40 10.22 -20.76
N ALA A 160 20.75 10.39 -19.49
CA ALA A 160 22.14 10.47 -19.01
C ALA A 160 22.82 9.10 -18.86
N VAL A 161 22.06 8.00 -18.94
CA VAL A 161 22.52 6.60 -18.79
C VAL A 161 22.69 5.93 -20.14
#